data_AF-A0A1W6LGV7-F1
#
_entry.id   AF-A0A1W6LGV7-F1
#
_cell.length_a   1.000
_cell.length_b   1.000
_cell.length_c   1.000
_cell.angle_alpha   90.00
_cell.angle_beta   90.00
_cell.angle_gamma   90.00
#
_symmetry.space_group_name_H-M   'P 1'
#
loop_
_entity.id
_entity.type
_entity.pdbx_description
1 polymer ?
#
loop_
_entity_poly.entity_id
_entity_poly.type
_entity_poly.pdbx_seq_one_letter_code
_entity_poly.pdbx_strand_id
1 'polypeptide(L)'
;MATDRLRRAAAVAALVGLGGCADGYPSEDRSLTSPHDMDNPERLRVMNEIGGEAHRARRWTYALENGCTLRVTAWRGRERGSPLDVALSTPAAAEVRFDRDDDTYGVRLQPDGPTLLEARRFGTASQFLLLLRLVARDCEVRSGGG
;
A
#
# COMPACT_ATOMS: atom_id res chain seq x y z
N MET A 1 -38.40 50.96 13.41
CA MET A 1 -36.95 50.78 13.56
C MET A 1 -36.67 49.31 13.93
N ALA A 2 -36.90 48.36 13.00
CA ALA A 2 -36.81 46.92 13.31
C ALA A 2 -36.47 46.03 12.09
N THR A 3 -35.99 46.62 10.99
CA THR A 3 -35.84 45.91 9.70
C THR A 3 -34.39 45.86 9.19
N ASP A 4 -33.43 46.45 9.93
CA ASP A 4 -32.04 46.57 9.47
C ASP A 4 -31.07 45.54 10.10
N ARG A 5 -31.46 44.92 11.23
CA ARG A 5 -30.61 43.96 11.93
C ARG A 5 -30.66 42.55 11.35
N LEU A 6 -31.77 42.16 10.71
CA LEU A 6 -31.91 40.81 10.14
C LEU A 6 -31.16 40.61 8.81
N ARG A 7 -30.93 41.67 8.01
CA ARG A 7 -30.20 41.53 6.74
C ARG A 7 -28.69 41.34 6.93
N ARG A 8 -28.13 41.82 8.05
CA ARG A 8 -26.68 41.69 8.33
C ARG A 8 -26.29 40.33 8.93
N ALA A 9 -27.24 39.58 9.48
CA ALA A 9 -26.97 38.25 10.03
C ALA A 9 -26.85 37.14 8.98
N ALA A 10 -27.41 37.35 7.78
CA ALA A 10 -27.41 36.34 6.71
C ALA A 10 -26.12 36.32 5.86
N ALA A 11 -25.25 37.34 5.96
CA ALA A 11 -24.07 37.47 5.09
C ALA A 11 -22.79 36.79 5.62
N VAL A 12 -22.75 36.37 6.91
CA VAL A 12 -21.52 35.84 7.53
C VAL A 12 -21.49 34.30 7.56
N ALA A 13 -22.64 33.62 7.39
CA ALA A 13 -22.72 32.17 7.52
C ALA A 13 -22.29 31.37 6.27
N ALA A 14 -21.88 32.03 5.17
CA ALA A 14 -21.53 31.38 3.91
C ALA A 14 -20.02 31.07 3.75
N LEU A 15 -19.17 31.43 4.70
CA LEU A 15 -17.71 31.38 4.55
C LEU A 15 -17.01 30.16 5.17
N VAL A 16 -17.74 29.20 5.76
CA VAL A 16 -17.12 28.04 6.46
C VAL A 16 -17.08 26.76 5.60
N GLY A 17 -17.49 26.84 4.32
CA GLY A 17 -17.68 25.66 3.46
C GLY A 17 -16.52 25.23 2.55
N LEU A 18 -15.29 25.74 2.73
CA LEU A 18 -14.17 25.48 1.80
C LEU A 18 -12.87 24.98 2.47
N GLY A 19 -12.96 24.32 3.63
CA GLY A 19 -11.99 23.28 3.97
C GLY A 19 -12.53 21.98 3.41
N GLY A 20 -12.51 21.75 2.10
CA GLY A 20 -11.25 21.35 1.48
C GLY A 20 -10.84 20.02 2.10
N CYS A 21 -11.38 18.91 1.59
CA CYS A 21 -10.76 17.59 1.69
C CYS A 21 -9.43 17.64 0.92
N ALA A 22 -8.50 18.50 1.36
CA ALA A 22 -7.10 18.37 1.05
C ALA A 22 -6.61 17.22 1.92
N ASP A 23 -7.08 16.02 1.61
CA ASP A 23 -6.35 14.81 1.95
C ASP A 23 -5.00 15.00 1.26
N GLY A 24 -4.02 15.41 2.06
CA GLY A 24 -2.73 15.87 1.56
C GLY A 24 -2.17 14.83 0.61
N TYR A 25 -2.07 15.19 -0.67
CA TYR A 25 -1.31 14.40 -1.61
C TYR A 25 0.11 14.28 -1.05
N PRO A 26 0.66 13.06 -0.92
CA PRO A 26 1.98 12.88 -0.33
C PRO A 26 2.99 13.67 -1.17
N SER A 27 3.52 14.75 -0.59
CA SER A 27 4.52 15.63 -1.18
C SER A 27 5.93 15.08 -1.00
N GLU A 28 6.09 13.75 -1.00
CA GLU A 28 7.40 13.14 -0.91
C GLU A 28 8.04 13.20 -2.30
N ASP A 29 9.06 14.06 -2.46
CA ASP A 29 10.00 14.12 -3.59
C ASP A 29 10.81 12.80 -3.67
N ARG A 30 10.13 11.68 -3.87
CA ARG A 30 10.78 10.45 -4.31
C ARG A 30 10.93 10.55 -5.83
N SER A 31 12.07 10.10 -6.34
CA SER A 31 12.29 9.89 -7.77
C SER A 31 11.04 9.26 -8.40
N LEU A 32 10.33 10.03 -9.21
CA LEU A 32 9.06 9.69 -9.88
C LEU A 32 9.31 8.71 -11.05
N THR A 33 10.15 7.70 -10.86
CA THR A 33 10.20 6.58 -11.79
C THR A 33 8.87 5.86 -11.65
N SER A 34 8.10 5.78 -12.74
CA SER A 34 6.86 5.02 -12.72
C SER A 34 7.14 3.58 -12.31
N PRO A 35 6.34 2.95 -11.44
CA PRO A 35 6.48 1.53 -11.12
C PRO A 35 6.46 0.62 -12.36
N HIS A 36 5.83 1.08 -13.45
CA HIS A 36 5.77 0.37 -14.73
C HIS A 36 7.11 0.35 -15.46
N ASP A 37 7.95 1.36 -15.26
CA ASP A 37 9.25 1.51 -15.92
C ASP A 37 10.39 0.87 -15.11
N MET A 38 10.13 0.49 -13.86
CA MET A 38 11.08 -0.22 -12.99
C MET A 38 11.28 -1.67 -13.45
N ASP A 39 12.44 -2.26 -13.17
CA ASP A 39 12.61 -3.71 -13.20
C ASP A 39 12.17 -4.39 -11.88
N ASN A 40 12.16 -5.73 -11.84
CA ASN A 40 11.77 -6.46 -10.62
C ASN A 40 12.71 -6.22 -9.43
N PRO A 41 14.04 -6.21 -9.58
CA PRO A 41 14.96 -5.79 -8.52
C PRO A 41 14.62 -4.42 -7.91
N GLU A 42 14.31 -3.42 -8.73
CA GLU A 42 13.93 -2.08 -8.27
C GLU A 42 12.58 -2.09 -7.54
N ARG A 43 11.58 -2.79 -8.08
CA ARG A 43 10.28 -2.94 -7.40
C ARG A 43 10.42 -3.63 -6.06
N LEU A 44 11.25 -4.67 -5.96
CA LEU A 44 11.52 -5.37 -4.70
C LEU A 44 12.22 -4.46 -3.68
N ARG A 45 13.15 -3.61 -4.13
CA ARG A 45 13.77 -2.60 -3.25
C ARG A 45 12.71 -1.68 -2.65
N VAL A 46 11.82 -1.12 -3.48
CA VAL A 46 10.72 -0.26 -3.02
C VAL A 46 9.74 -1.02 -2.12
N MET A 47 9.43 -2.28 -2.44
CA MET A 47 8.60 -3.13 -1.56
C MET A 47 9.25 -3.33 -0.19
N ASN A 48 10.58 -3.53 -0.12
CA ASN A 48 11.30 -3.65 1.15
C ASN A 48 11.37 -2.33 1.93
N GLU A 49 11.49 -1.18 1.25
CA GLU A 49 11.38 0.14 1.89
C GLU A 49 9.99 0.31 2.51
N ILE A 50 8.92 0.05 1.74
CA ILE A 50 7.54 0.09 2.24
C ILE A 50 7.36 -0.89 3.42
N GLY A 51 7.81 -2.13 3.29
CA GLY A 51 7.73 -3.14 4.35
C GLY A 51 8.51 -2.74 5.62
N GLY A 52 9.52 -1.90 5.49
CA GLY A 52 10.31 -1.34 6.58
C GLY A 52 9.63 -0.23 7.37
N GLU A 53 8.69 0.50 6.74
CA GLU A 53 8.14 1.77 7.23
C GLU A 53 6.62 1.76 7.45
N ALA A 54 5.90 0.83 6.81
CA ALA A 54 4.43 0.83 6.76
C ALA A 54 3.74 0.67 8.14
N HIS A 55 4.43 0.04 9.11
CA HIS A 55 3.92 -0.20 10.45
C HIS A 55 5.00 0.04 11.52
N ARG A 56 4.63 0.59 12.68
CA ARG A 56 5.60 0.97 13.73
C ARG A 56 6.23 -0.22 14.46
N ALA A 57 5.44 -1.28 14.70
CA ALA A 57 5.86 -2.45 15.48
C ALA A 57 6.14 -3.69 14.62
N ARG A 58 5.85 -3.63 13.32
CA ARG A 58 5.91 -4.77 12.40
C ARG A 58 6.69 -4.36 11.17
N ARG A 59 7.51 -5.26 10.66
CA ARG A 59 8.29 -5.05 9.43
C ARG A 59 8.14 -6.27 8.53
N TRP A 60 8.18 -6.05 7.23
CA TRP A 60 8.22 -7.11 6.24
C TRP A 60 9.45 -6.94 5.37
N THR A 61 10.05 -8.08 5.00
CA THR A 61 11.12 -8.15 4.01
C THR A 61 10.75 -9.14 2.92
N TYR A 62 11.16 -8.83 1.70
CA TYR A 62 10.77 -9.54 0.49
C TYR A 62 12.00 -9.93 -0.32
N ALA A 63 12.06 -11.17 -0.76
CA ALA A 63 13.06 -11.66 -1.69
C ALA A 63 12.36 -12.44 -2.81
N LEU A 64 12.77 -12.23 -4.06
CA LEU A 64 12.29 -13.01 -5.18
C LEU A 64 13.32 -14.11 -5.47
N GLU A 65 12.93 -15.35 -5.20
CA GLU A 65 13.74 -16.52 -5.41
C GLU A 65 13.62 -17.03 -6.85
N ASN A 66 14.47 -17.99 -7.21
CA ASN A 66 14.38 -18.69 -8.49
C ASN A 66 12.99 -19.32 -8.67
N GLY A 67 12.49 -19.36 -9.90
CA GLY A 67 11.16 -19.92 -10.20
C GLY A 67 9.99 -19.02 -9.80
N CYS A 68 10.22 -17.71 -9.58
CA CYS A 68 9.16 -16.73 -9.30
C CYS A 68 8.41 -16.96 -7.98
N THR A 69 9.15 -17.43 -6.98
CA THR A 69 8.66 -17.55 -5.61
C THR A 69 9.05 -16.30 -4.82
N LEU A 70 8.05 -15.57 -4.33
CA LEU A 70 8.26 -14.46 -3.41
C LEU A 70 8.35 -14.98 -1.98
N ARG A 71 9.52 -14.87 -1.38
CA ARG A 71 9.74 -15.12 0.04
C ARG A 71 9.42 -13.88 0.84
N VAL A 72 8.48 -14.03 1.76
CA VAL A 72 8.01 -12.97 2.67
C VAL A 72 8.43 -13.32 4.09
N THR A 73 9.07 -12.41 4.80
CA THR A 73 9.38 -12.57 6.23
C THR A 73 8.81 -11.40 6.99
N ALA A 74 7.91 -11.69 7.93
CA ALA A 74 7.39 -10.70 8.88
C ALA A 74 8.25 -10.68 10.16
N TRP A 75 8.38 -9.50 10.76
CA TRP A 75 9.16 -9.25 11.95
C TRP A 75 8.31 -8.49 12.96
N ARG A 76 8.42 -8.83 14.25
CA ARG A 76 7.84 -8.07 15.38
C ARG A 76 8.99 -7.56 16.25
N GLY A 77 9.33 -6.28 16.13
CA GLY A 77 10.56 -5.75 16.72
C GLY A 77 11.80 -6.47 16.17
N ARG A 78 12.52 -7.22 17.03
CA ARG A 78 13.69 -8.03 16.63
C ARG A 78 13.35 -9.50 16.37
N GLU A 79 12.13 -9.92 16.67
CA GLU A 79 11.68 -11.29 16.49
C GLU A 79 11.38 -11.54 15.00
N ARG A 80 11.99 -12.57 14.44
CA ARG A 80 11.77 -13.03 13.07
C ARG A 80 10.64 -14.06 13.05
N GLY A 81 9.58 -13.79 12.31
CA GLY A 81 8.55 -14.79 12.02
C GLY A 81 9.02 -15.82 11.00
N SER A 82 8.28 -16.93 10.91
CA SER A 82 8.52 -17.96 9.88
C SER A 82 8.36 -17.37 8.48
N PRO A 83 9.32 -17.60 7.56
CA PRO A 83 9.17 -17.19 6.17
C PRO A 83 7.97 -17.87 5.51
N LEU A 84 7.27 -17.12 4.67
CA LEU A 84 6.20 -17.59 3.80
C LEU A 84 6.68 -17.49 2.35
N ASP A 85 6.61 -18.60 1.62
CA ASP A 85 6.95 -18.63 0.19
C ASP A 85 5.65 -18.60 -0.64
N VAL A 86 5.55 -17.62 -1.54
CA VAL A 86 4.37 -17.38 -2.39
C VAL A 86 4.77 -17.54 -3.86
N ALA A 87 4.24 -18.55 -4.54
CA ALA A 87 4.43 -18.69 -5.99
C ALA A 87 3.65 -17.60 -6.73
N LEU A 88 4.37 -16.73 -7.47
CA LEU A 88 3.78 -15.63 -8.23
C LEU A 88 3.37 -16.03 -9.66
N SER A 89 3.71 -17.25 -10.10
CA SER A 89 3.38 -17.79 -11.43
C SER A 89 1.89 -18.09 -11.62
N THR A 90 1.14 -18.14 -10.52
CA THR A 90 -0.32 -18.13 -10.51
C THR A 90 -0.73 -16.73 -10.06
N PRO A 91 -1.72 -16.07 -10.67
CA PRO A 91 -2.22 -14.80 -10.18
C PRO A 91 -2.91 -15.06 -8.84
N ALA A 92 -2.12 -15.09 -7.76
CA ALA A 92 -2.63 -15.09 -6.41
C ALA A 92 -3.27 -13.71 -6.27
N ALA A 93 -4.60 -13.68 -6.30
CA ALA A 93 -5.34 -12.44 -6.23
C ALA A 93 -5.05 -11.81 -4.87
N ALA A 94 -4.12 -10.87 -4.82
CA ALA A 94 -3.88 -10.07 -3.64
C ALA A 94 -4.83 -8.87 -3.67
N GLU A 95 -5.34 -8.51 -2.50
CA GLU A 95 -6.19 -7.34 -2.33
C GLU A 95 -5.85 -6.59 -1.05
N VAL A 96 -6.24 -5.31 -1.02
CA VAL A 96 -6.21 -4.51 0.20
C VAL A 96 -7.50 -4.74 0.96
N ARG A 97 -7.41 -5.20 2.21
CA ARG A 97 -8.53 -5.22 3.16
C ARG A 97 -8.23 -4.32 4.35
N PHE A 98 -9.24 -3.62 4.83
CA PHE A 98 -9.13 -2.89 6.10
C PHE A 98 -9.42 -3.82 7.27
N ASP A 99 -8.48 -3.90 8.21
CA ASP A 99 -8.63 -4.58 9.48
C ASP A 99 -9.09 -3.58 10.54
N ARG A 100 -10.27 -3.81 11.12
CA ARG A 100 -10.88 -2.92 12.11
C ARG A 100 -10.26 -3.07 13.49
N ASP A 101 -9.75 -4.26 13.83
CA ASP A 101 -9.22 -4.54 15.16
C ASP A 101 -7.84 -3.88 15.32
N ASP A 102 -7.05 -3.92 14.26
CA ASP A 102 -5.71 -3.33 14.22
C ASP A 102 -5.69 -1.89 13.65
N ASP A 103 -6.79 -1.41 13.07
CA ASP A 103 -6.90 -0.13 12.35
C ASP A 103 -5.78 -0.01 11.29
N THR A 104 -5.69 -1.01 10.42
CA THR A 104 -4.67 -1.10 9.37
C THR A 104 -5.24 -1.55 8.03
N TYR A 105 -4.52 -1.25 6.95
CA TYR A 105 -4.78 -1.76 5.62
C TYR A 105 -3.81 -2.91 5.33
N GLY A 106 -4.34 -4.12 5.26
CA GLY A 106 -3.58 -5.34 4.98
C GLY A 106 -3.63 -5.70 3.49
N VAL A 107 -2.48 -6.00 2.89
CA VAL A 107 -2.41 -6.67 1.58
C VAL A 107 -2.43 -8.17 1.83
N ARG A 108 -3.49 -8.85 1.40
CA ARG A 108 -3.74 -10.27 1.71
C ARG A 108 -3.90 -11.08 0.44
N LEU A 109 -3.41 -12.31 0.46
CA LEU A 109 -3.73 -13.30 -0.56
C LEU A 109 -5.21 -13.71 -0.43
N GLN A 110 -5.93 -13.81 -1.54
CA GLN A 110 -7.31 -14.30 -1.55
C GLN A 110 -7.40 -15.83 -1.58
N PRO A 111 -8.56 -16.39 -1.18
CA PRO A 111 -9.72 -15.70 -0.60
C PRO A 111 -9.51 -15.26 0.86
N ASP A 112 -8.76 -16.03 1.65
CA ASP A 112 -8.47 -15.79 3.07
C ASP A 112 -7.03 -16.17 3.45
N GLY A 113 -6.11 -15.92 2.52
CA GLY A 113 -4.71 -16.20 2.69
C GLY A 113 -3.99 -15.26 3.66
N PRO A 114 -2.67 -15.47 3.83
CA PRO A 114 -1.85 -14.71 4.75
C PRO A 114 -1.71 -13.24 4.33
N THR A 115 -1.40 -12.40 5.31
CA THR A 115 -1.09 -10.98 5.12
C THR A 115 0.36 -10.81 4.69
N LEU A 116 0.56 -10.14 3.56
CA LEU A 116 1.87 -9.87 2.97
C LEU A 116 2.45 -8.52 3.40
N LEU A 117 1.58 -7.59 3.83
CA LEU A 117 1.93 -6.27 4.35
C LEU A 117 0.77 -5.77 5.21
N GLU A 118 1.05 -5.04 6.28
CA GLU A 118 0.07 -4.16 6.92
C GLU A 118 0.61 -2.73 6.93
N ALA A 119 -0.26 -1.78 6.58
CA ALA A 119 0.08 -0.38 6.52
C ALA A 119 -0.94 0.48 7.28
N ARG A 120 -0.47 1.58 7.87
CA ARG A 120 -1.35 2.58 8.50
C ARG A 120 -2.13 3.44 7.50
N ARG A 121 -1.75 3.42 6.22
CA ARG A 121 -2.34 4.25 5.16
C ARG A 121 -2.75 3.38 3.97
N PHE A 122 -3.94 3.65 3.45
CA PHE A 122 -4.46 2.96 2.26
C PHE A 122 -3.56 3.14 1.03
N GLY A 123 -3.02 4.35 0.83
CA GLY A 123 -2.12 4.64 -0.30
C GLY A 123 -0.85 3.77 -0.28
N THR A 124 -0.26 3.57 0.90
CA THR A 124 0.91 2.68 1.07
C THR A 124 0.59 1.23 0.75
N ALA A 125 -0.54 0.71 1.25
CA ALA A 125 -0.98 -0.66 0.93
C ALA A 125 -1.29 -0.83 -0.57
N SER A 126 -1.91 0.18 -1.19
CA SER A 126 -2.25 0.16 -2.61
C SER A 126 -1.02 0.24 -3.51
N GLN A 127 -0.05 1.08 -3.16
CA GLN A 127 1.24 1.16 -3.85
C GLN A 127 1.99 -0.18 -3.78
N PHE A 128 2.03 -0.79 -2.59
CA PHE A 128 2.62 -2.12 -2.44
C PHE A 128 1.92 -3.17 -3.32
N LEU A 129 0.59 -3.18 -3.32
CA LEU A 129 -0.21 -4.10 -4.13
C LEU A 129 0.07 -3.93 -5.64
N LEU A 130 0.23 -2.69 -6.12
CA LEU A 130 0.64 -2.43 -7.49
C LEU A 130 2.01 -3.06 -7.80
N LEU A 131 3.02 -2.81 -6.95
CA LEU A 131 4.36 -3.37 -7.12
C LEU A 131 4.34 -4.90 -7.15
N LEU A 132 3.62 -5.52 -6.21
CA LEU A 132 3.45 -6.98 -6.15
C LEU A 132 2.85 -7.53 -7.46
N ARG A 133 1.81 -6.88 -8.00
CA ARG A 133 1.16 -7.29 -9.26
C ARG A 133 2.10 -7.17 -10.45
N LEU A 134 2.90 -6.11 -10.51
CA LEU A 134 3.88 -5.91 -11.58
C LEU A 134 5.00 -6.98 -11.53
N VAL A 135 5.47 -7.32 -10.32
CA VAL A 135 6.44 -8.41 -10.14
C VAL A 135 5.84 -9.75 -10.57
N ALA A 136 4.60 -10.04 -10.19
CA ALA A 136 3.90 -11.27 -10.59
C ALA A 136 3.70 -11.37 -12.11
N ARG A 137 3.26 -10.28 -12.76
CA ARG A 137 3.11 -10.21 -14.22
C ARG A 137 4.41 -10.55 -14.94
N ASP A 138 5.53 -9.93 -14.55
CA ASP A 138 6.82 -10.16 -15.21
C ASP A 138 7.31 -11.61 -15.00
N CYS A 139 6.88 -12.23 -13.90
CA CYS A 139 7.10 -13.63 -13.61
C CYS A 139 6.30 -14.59 -14.50
N GLU A 140 5.04 -14.28 -14.80
CA GLU A 140 4.21 -15.02 -15.76
C GLU A 140 4.81 -14.97 -17.17
N VAL A 141 5.20 -13.78 -17.64
CA VAL A 141 5.80 -13.58 -18.98
C VAL A 141 7.05 -14.45 -19.17
N ARG A 142 7.92 -14.51 -18.17
CA ARG A 142 9.15 -15.33 -18.22
C ARG A 142 8.87 -16.83 -18.20
N SER A 143 7.74 -17.26 -17.63
CA SER A 143 7.38 -18.68 -17.50
C SER A 143 6.65 -19.22 -18.75
N GLY A 144 5.98 -18.35 -19.52
CA GLY A 144 5.25 -18.72 -20.75
C GLY A 144 6.05 -18.58 -22.06
N GLY A 145 7.29 -18.08 -22.00
CA GLY A 145 8.16 -17.88 -23.17
C GLY A 145 9.19 -18.99 -23.41
N GLY A 146 8.97 -20.19 -22.85
CA GLY A 146 9.83 -21.37 -23.02
C GLY A 146 9.44 -22.24 -24.21
#